data_AF-V6AT27-F1
#
_entry.id   AF-V6AT27-F1
#
_cell.length_a   1.000
_cell.length_b   1.000
_cell.length_c   1.000
_cell.angle_alpha   90.00
_cell.angle_beta   90.00
_cell.angle_gamma   90.00
#
_symmetry.space_group_name_H-M   'P 1'
#
loop_
_entity.id
_entity.type
_entity.pdbx_description
1 polymer ?
#
loop_
_entity_poly.entity_id
_entity_poly.type
_entity_poly.pdbx_seq_one_letter_code
_entity_poly.pdbx_strand_id
1 'polypeptide(L)'
;MLRFDSSVNVQEPIRIFLYNYQIMSDNFWAQYKYAKSCEDVLECYYQFSKNQCTIIETLLENLRLVKNQDHFKEDIHLMLKDAFTF
;
A
#
# COMPACT_ATOMS: atom_id res chain seq x y z
N MET A 1 -11.32 -1.66 -15.54
CA MET A 1 -10.80 -0.27 -15.62
C MET A 1 -10.69 0.23 -14.19
N LEU A 2 -9.47 0.27 -13.63
CA LEU A 2 -9.23 0.81 -12.29
C LEU A 2 -9.57 2.30 -12.33
N ARG A 3 -10.74 2.67 -11.80
CA ARG A 3 -11.08 4.09 -11.62
C ARG A 3 -10.10 4.63 -10.59
N PHE A 4 -9.31 5.63 -10.96
CA PHE A 4 -8.46 6.35 -10.02
C PHE A 4 -9.36 6.96 -8.94
N ASP A 5 -9.32 6.40 -7.75
CA ASP A 5 -9.97 6.99 -6.57
C ASP A 5 -8.98 8.00 -5.98
N SER A 6 -9.23 9.28 -6.25
CA SER A 6 -8.41 10.40 -5.80
C SER A 6 -8.86 10.94 -4.44
N SER A 7 -9.68 10.21 -3.69
CA SER A 7 -10.09 10.60 -2.35
C SER A 7 -8.87 10.78 -1.44
N VAL A 8 -8.96 11.77 -0.54
CA VAL A 8 -7.88 12.11 0.40
C VAL A 8 -7.48 10.89 1.25
N ASN A 9 -8.44 10.02 1.55
CA ASN A 9 -8.21 8.82 2.35
C ASN A 9 -7.37 7.76 1.64
N VAL A 10 -7.36 7.74 0.30
CA VAL A 10 -6.55 6.82 -0.52
C VAL A 10 -5.11 7.32 -0.70
N GLN A 11 -4.87 8.63 -0.55
CA GLN A 11 -3.54 9.21 -0.75
C GLN A 11 -2.53 8.76 0.30
N GLU A 12 -2.95 8.62 1.56
CA GLU A 12 -2.04 8.26 2.66
C GLU A 12 -1.49 6.82 2.53
N PRO A 13 -2.33 5.78 2.28
CA PRO A 13 -1.83 4.45 1.96
C PRO A 13 -0.85 4.42 0.78
N ILE A 14 -1.14 5.19 -0.28
CA ILE A 14 -0.26 5.29 -1.46
C ILE A 14 1.08 5.93 -1.08
N ARG A 15 1.06 7.01 -0.30
CA ARG A 15 2.28 7.70 0.17
C ARG A 15 3.17 6.77 0.99
N ILE A 16 2.58 6.02 1.92
CA ILE A 16 3.30 5.03 2.74
C ILE A 16 3.90 3.94 1.84
N PHE A 17 3.13 3.42 0.87
CA PHE A 17 3.62 2.44 -0.09
C PHE A 17 4.83 2.96 -0.88
N LEU A 18 4.75 4.16 -1.43
CA LEU A 18 5.84 4.76 -2.22
C LEU A 18 7.10 4.96 -1.36
N TYR A 19 6.94 5.40 -0.12
CA TYR A 19 8.05 5.56 0.82
C TYR A 19 8.73 4.22 1.13
N ASN A 20 7.95 3.17 1.40
CA ASN A 20 8.49 1.83 1.65
C ASN A 20 9.15 1.22 0.40
N TYR A 21 8.58 1.46 -0.78
CA TYR A 21 9.15 1.04 -2.06
C TYR A 21 10.53 1.69 -2.28
N GLN A 22 10.66 2.99 -1.99
CA GLN A 22 11.92 3.71 -2.12
C GLN A 22 13.00 3.11 -1.22
N ILE A 23 12.71 2.91 0.08
CA ILE A 23 13.66 2.30 1.03
C ILE A 23 14.08 0.91 0.55
N MET A 24 13.13 0.09 0.12
CA MET A 24 13.39 -1.25 -0.39
C MET A 24 14.26 -1.23 -1.64
N SER A 25 14.03 -0.28 -2.56
CA SER A 25 14.86 -0.09 -3.76
C SER A 25 16.28 0.32 -3.41
N ASP A 26 16.44 1.28 -2.50
CA ASP A 26 17.76 1.77 -2.06
C ASP A 26 18.55 0.64 -1.38
N ASN A 27 17.90 -0.17 -0.54
CA ASN A 27 18.50 -1.34 0.10
C ASN A 27 18.93 -2.39 -0.93
N PHE A 28 18.12 -2.66 -1.94
CA PHE A 28 18.47 -3.58 -3.02
C PHE A 28 19.74 -3.12 -3.74
N TRP A 29 19.81 -1.86 -4.18
CA TRP A 29 20.98 -1.34 -4.88
C TRP A 29 22.22 -1.33 -3.99
N ALA A 30 22.06 -1.01 -2.71
CA ALA A 30 23.15 -1.07 -1.75
C ALA A 30 23.71 -2.49 -1.62
N GLN A 31 22.86 -3.51 -1.51
CA GLN A 31 23.30 -4.91 -1.41
C GLN A 31 23.87 -5.43 -2.73
N TYR A 32 23.17 -5.18 -3.85
CA TYR A 32 23.57 -5.62 -5.18
C TYR A 32 24.97 -5.12 -5.57
N LYS A 33 25.31 -3.87 -5.19
CA LYS A 33 26.64 -3.28 -5.43
C LYS A 33 27.79 -4.11 -4.82
N TYR A 34 27.54 -4.82 -3.73
CA TYR A 34 28.55 -5.63 -3.03
C TYR A 34 28.45 -7.12 -3.32
N ALA A 35 27.50 -7.56 -4.17
CA ALA A 35 27.38 -8.95 -4.58
C ALA A 35 28.62 -9.40 -5.38
N LYS A 36 29.20 -10.55 -5.03
CA LYS A 36 30.44 -11.06 -5.65
C LYS A 36 30.23 -12.36 -6.42
N SER A 37 29.13 -13.05 -6.16
CA SER A 37 28.76 -14.30 -6.80
C SER A 37 27.41 -14.21 -7.50
N CYS A 38 27.12 -15.19 -8.36
CA CYS A 38 25.81 -15.31 -8.98
C CYS A 38 24.74 -15.60 -7.92
N GLU A 39 25.08 -16.40 -6.93
CA GLU A 39 24.23 -16.74 -5.78
C GLU A 39 23.84 -15.49 -4.98
N ASP A 40 24.79 -14.60 -4.70
CA ASP A 40 24.51 -13.33 -4.01
C ASP A 40 23.52 -12.45 -4.80
N VAL A 41 23.70 -12.39 -6.12
CA VAL A 41 22.82 -11.63 -7.01
C VAL A 41 21.41 -12.21 -7.00
N LEU A 42 21.28 -13.54 -7.14
CA LEU A 42 19.99 -14.23 -7.12
C LEU A 42 19.28 -14.01 -5.78
N GLU A 43 20.01 -14.07 -4.67
CA GLU A 43 19.47 -13.81 -3.34
C GLU A 43 18.97 -12.36 -3.20
N CYS A 44 19.74 -11.37 -3.69
CA CYS A 44 19.31 -9.98 -3.70
C CYS A 44 17.99 -9.79 -4.45
N TYR A 45 17.86 -10.37 -5.65
CA TYR A 45 16.62 -10.30 -6.44
C TYR A 45 15.46 -11.04 -5.78
N TYR A 46 15.72 -12.19 -5.17
CA TYR A 46 14.71 -12.96 -4.45
C TYR A 46 14.14 -12.16 -3.28
N GLN A 47 15.01 -11.58 -2.44
CA GLN A 47 14.58 -10.76 -1.30
C GLN A 47 13.85 -9.49 -1.76
N PHE A 48 14.34 -8.83 -2.80
CA PHE A 48 13.66 -7.66 -3.37
C PHE A 48 12.25 -8.00 -3.86
N SER A 49 12.10 -9.09 -4.62
CA SER A 49 10.81 -9.54 -5.14
C SER A 49 9.84 -9.92 -4.02
N LYS A 50 10.35 -10.61 -2.99
CA LYS A 50 9.57 -10.95 -1.80
C LYS A 50 9.06 -9.69 -1.09
N ASN A 51 9.94 -8.72 -0.88
CA ASN A 51 9.57 -7.46 -0.24
C ASN A 51 8.54 -6.68 -1.08
N GLN A 52 8.66 -6.68 -2.41
CA GLN A 52 7.66 -6.10 -3.31
C GLN A 52 6.27 -6.69 -3.10
N CYS A 53 6.16 -8.02 -3.05
CA CYS A 53 4.88 -8.68 -2.77
C CYS A 53 4.29 -8.22 -1.43
N THR A 54 5.10 -8.23 -0.36
CA THR A 54 4.64 -7.84 0.98
C THR A 54 4.13 -6.40 1.04
N ILE A 55 4.82 -5.44 0.42
CA ILE A 55 4.38 -4.04 0.45
C ILE A 55 3.13 -3.81 -0.42
N ILE A 56 2.96 -4.57 -1.50
CA ILE A 56 1.74 -4.53 -2.33
C ILE A 56 0.55 -5.11 -1.57
N GLU A 57 0.71 -6.26 -0.92
CA GLU A 57 -0.33 -6.87 -0.08
C GLU A 57 -0.75 -5.92 1.04
N THR A 58 0.22 -5.28 1.69
CA THR A 58 -0.02 -4.27 2.73
C THR A 58 -0.78 -3.06 2.18
N LEU A 59 -0.41 -2.56 0.99
CA LEU A 59 -1.15 -1.48 0.33
C LEU A 59 -2.60 -1.89 0.05
N LEU A 60 -2.82 -3.07 -0.51
CA LEU A 60 -4.16 -3.57 -0.83
C LEU A 60 -5.03 -3.67 0.43
N GLU A 61 -4.47 -4.15 1.53
CA GLU A 61 -5.20 -4.23 2.79
C GLU A 61 -5.52 -2.85 3.36
N ASN A 62 -4.55 -1.91 3.36
CA ASN A 62 -4.77 -0.54 3.80
C ASN A 62 -5.86 0.16 2.97
N LEU A 63 -5.88 -0.05 1.65
CA LEU A 63 -6.92 0.50 0.76
C LEU A 63 -8.30 -0.11 1.05
N ARG A 64 -8.38 -1.40 1.38
CA ARG A 64 -9.63 -2.05 1.78
C ARG A 64 -10.15 -1.47 3.10
N LEU A 65 -9.27 -1.28 4.08
CA LEU A 65 -9.63 -0.70 5.38
C LEU A 65 -10.17 0.73 5.22
N VAL A 66 -9.51 1.56 4.41
CA VAL A 66 -9.98 2.92 4.08
C VAL A 66 -11.37 2.88 3.45
N LYS A 67 -11.57 2.04 2.44
CA LYS A 67 -12.86 1.92 1.76
C LYS A 67 -13.98 1.49 2.72
N ASN A 68 -13.70 0.52 3.60
CA ASN A 68 -14.68 0.05 4.57
C ASN A 68 -15.03 1.12 5.61
N GLN A 69 -14.06 1.94 6.02
CA GLN A 69 -14.30 3.08 6.92
C GLN A 69 -15.20 4.13 6.27
N ASP A 70 -15.00 4.41 4.98
CA ASP A 70 -15.83 5.39 4.27
C ASP A 70 -17.27 4.90 4.09
N HIS A 71 -17.47 3.61 3.76
CA HIS A 71 -18.81 3.01 3.74
C HIS A 71 -19.51 3.08 5.11
N PHE A 72 -18.79 2.77 6.19
CA PHE A 72 -19.36 2.85 7.54
C PHE A 72 -19.77 4.28 7.92
N LYS A 73 -19.00 5.30 7.52
CA LYS A 73 -19.35 6.72 7.73
C LYS A 73 -20.58 7.12 6.93
N GLU A 74 -20.71 6.65 5.68
CA GLU A 74 -21.89 6.89 4.84
C GLU A 74 -23.14 6.27 5.46
N ASP A 75 -23.05 5.02 5.94
CA ASP A 75 -24.16 4.33 6.61
C ASP A 75 -24.61 5.07 7.88
N ILE A 76 -23.67 5.50 8.73
CA ILE A 76 -23.99 6.32 9.91
C ILE A 76 -24.65 7.64 9.50
N HIS A 77 -24.13 8.31 8.47
CA HIS A 77 -24.68 9.58 8.01
C HIS A 77 -26.14 9.41 7.51
N LEU A 78 -26.43 8.33 6.79
CA LEU A 78 -27.79 7.97 6.36
C LEU A 78 -28.70 7.68 7.55
N MET A 79 -28.26 6.85 8.51
CA MET A 79 -29.04 6.55 9.72
C MET A 79 -29.35 7.80 10.55
N LEU A 80 -28.37 8.70 10.72
CA LEU A 80 -28.57 9.97 11.41
C LEU A 80 -29.53 10.87 10.64
N LYS A 81 -29.40 10.97 9.32
CA LYS A 81 -30.30 11.76 8.49
C LYS A 81 -31.75 11.29 8.63
N ASP A 82 -31.99 9.98 8.56
CA ASP A 82 -33.32 9.39 8.74
C ASP A 82 -33.86 9.60 10.17
N ALA A 83 -32.99 9.60 11.18
CA ALA A 83 -33.37 9.85 12.57
C ALA A 83 -33.71 11.32 12.89
N PHE A 84 -33.21 12.27 12.10
CA PHE A 84 -33.40 13.72 12.31
C PHE A 84 -34.34 14.39 11.30
N THR A 85 -34.86 13.66 10.31
CA THR A 85 -36.00 14.11 9.50
C THR A 85 -37.31 13.88 10.26
N PHE A 86 -37.79 14.92 10.96
CA PHE A 86 -39.15 15.06 11.48
C PHE A 86 -39.96 16.02 10.61
#